data_AF-A0A8T9CDD9-F1
#
_entry.id   AF-A0A8T9CDD9-F1
#
_cell.length_a   1.000
_cell.length_b   1.000
_cell.length_c   1.000
_cell.angle_alpha   90.00
_cell.angle_beta   90.00
_cell.angle_gamma   90.00
#
_symmetry.space_group_name_H-M   'P 1'
#
loop_
_entity.id
_entity.type
_entity.pdbx_description
1 polymer ?
#
loop_
_entity_poly.entity_id
_entity_poly.type
_entity_poly.pdbx_seq_one_letter_code
_entity_poly.pdbx_strand_id
1 'polypeptide(L)'
;MGANLSDMKVVDTSVDIISPEERGTEVRIAILWASSFYVFAMIFYTCALADRWRGPHGRSPIGFAGVVGALVCSAAWPLVAVYLFTSAG
;
A
#
# COMPACT_ATOMS: atom_id res chain seq x y z
N MET A 1 -27.36 3.04 -19.86
CA MET A 1 -28.20 2.13 -19.05
C MET A 1 -29.52 1.90 -19.78
N GLY A 2 -29.81 0.66 -20.15
CA GLY A 2 -31.04 0.28 -20.85
C GLY A 2 -30.88 -1.02 -21.63
N ALA A 3 -30.52 -2.11 -20.94
CA ALA A 3 -30.63 -3.44 -21.52
C ALA A 3 -32.11 -3.84 -21.57
N ASN A 4 -32.57 -4.23 -22.75
CA ASN A 4 -33.97 -4.56 -23.02
C ASN A 4 -34.37 -5.81 -22.21
N LEU A 5 -35.29 -5.68 -21.24
CA LEU A 5 -35.75 -6.77 -20.37
C LEU A 5 -36.57 -7.84 -21.11
N SER A 6 -36.80 -7.68 -22.41
CA SER A 6 -37.51 -8.64 -23.26
C SER A 6 -36.58 -9.58 -24.03
N ASP A 7 -35.26 -9.36 -23.99
CA ASP A 7 -34.26 -10.21 -24.64
C ASP A 7 -33.61 -11.14 -23.60
N MET A 8 -33.89 -12.44 -23.69
CA MET A 8 -33.31 -13.46 -22.78
C MET A 8 -31.87 -13.84 -23.15
N LYS A 9 -31.27 -13.16 -24.12
CA LYS A 9 -29.87 -13.37 -24.48
C LYS A 9 -28.99 -12.85 -23.35
N VAL A 10 -28.36 -13.76 -22.60
CA VAL A 10 -27.30 -13.42 -21.65
C VAL A 10 -26.16 -12.79 -22.45
N VAL A 11 -26.10 -11.46 -22.44
CA VAL A 11 -24.98 -10.71 -23.00
C VAL A 11 -23.82 -10.92 -22.04
N ASP A 12 -22.91 -11.80 -22.45
CA ASP A 12 -21.69 -12.06 -21.71
C ASP A 12 -20.79 -10.82 -21.75
N THR A 13 -20.86 -10.03 -20.68
CA THR A 13 -20.03 -8.84 -20.46
C THR A 13 -18.68 -9.18 -19.83
N SER A 14 -18.38 -10.46 -19.58
CA SER A 14 -17.07 -10.87 -19.05
C SER A 14 -15.95 -10.82 -20.10
N VAL A 15 -16.32 -10.71 -21.39
CA VAL A 15 -15.42 -10.54 -22.54
C VAL A 15 -15.48 -9.10 -23.08
N ASP A 16 -16.17 -8.17 -22.39
CA ASP A 16 -16.20 -6.79 -22.83
C ASP A 16 -14.79 -6.20 -22.73
N ILE A 17 -14.20 -5.96 -23.90
CA ILE A 17 -12.91 -5.31 -24.05
C ILE A 17 -13.11 -3.90 -23.50
N ILE A 18 -12.46 -3.61 -22.38
CA ILE A 18 -12.43 -2.29 -21.73
C ILE A 18 -12.37 -1.23 -22.82
N SER A 19 -13.42 -0.40 -22.87
CA SER A 19 -13.49 0.62 -23.91
C SER A 19 -12.26 1.54 -23.77
N PRO A 20 -11.66 2.03 -24.87
CA PRO A 20 -10.49 2.90 -24.78
C PRO A 20 -10.74 4.16 -23.94
N GLU A 21 -12.00 4.55 -23.75
CA GLU A 21 -12.44 5.64 -22.87
C GLU A 21 -12.36 5.27 -21.38
N GLU A 22 -12.57 4.01 -21.00
CA GLU A 22 -12.56 3.54 -19.61
C GLU A 22 -11.15 3.25 -19.07
N ARG A 23 -10.16 3.08 -19.94
CA ARG A 23 -8.77 2.78 -19.59
C ARG A 23 -8.17 3.78 -18.60
N GLY A 24 -8.54 5.06 -18.69
CA GLY A 24 -8.08 6.10 -17.77
C GLY A 24 -8.60 5.91 -16.34
N THR A 25 -9.83 5.40 -16.19
CA THR A 25 -10.45 5.14 -14.89
C THR A 25 -9.82 3.93 -14.22
N GLU A 26 -9.55 2.87 -14.98
CA GLU A 26 -8.89 1.67 -14.45
C GLU A 26 -7.48 1.97 -13.92
N VAL A 27 -6.68 2.75 -14.66
CA VAL A 27 -5.35 3.15 -14.22
C VAL A 27 -5.43 3.93 -12.90
N ARG A 28 -6.41 4.82 -12.75
CA ARG A 28 -6.62 5.57 -11.50
C ARG A 28 -6.99 4.63 -10.34
N ILE A 29 -7.87 3.66 -10.58
CA ILE A 29 -8.24 2.65 -9.56
C ILE A 29 -7.02 1.83 -9.16
N ALA A 30 -6.21 1.38 -10.12
CA ALA A 30 -4.98 0.65 -9.86
C ALA A 30 -3.99 1.48 -9.03
N ILE A 31 -3.83 2.77 -9.34
CA ILE A 31 -2.98 3.70 -8.56
C ILE A 31 -3.51 3.87 -7.13
N LEU A 32 -4.83 4.02 -6.96
CA LEU A 32 -5.44 4.17 -5.63
C LEU A 32 -5.19 2.93 -4.76
N TRP A 33 -5.36 1.74 -5.34
CA TRP A 33 -5.03 0.49 -4.65
C TRP A 33 -3.55 0.38 -4.33
N ALA A 34 -2.66 0.61 -5.30
CA ALA A 34 -1.22 0.55 -5.10
C ALA A 34 -0.74 1.55 -4.02
N SER A 35 -1.28 2.77 -4.03
CA SER A 35 -0.98 3.79 -3.04
C SER A 35 -1.46 3.41 -1.63
N SER A 36 -2.62 2.74 -1.52
CA SER A 36 -3.12 2.24 -0.24
C SER A 36 -2.17 1.20 0.35
N PHE A 37 -1.76 0.22 -0.45
CA PHE A 37 -0.78 -0.79 -0.02
C PHE A 37 0.57 -0.18 0.37
N TYR A 38 1.01 0.82 -0.39
CA TYR A 38 2.23 1.56 -0.08
C TYR A 38 2.15 2.23 1.30
N VAL A 39 1.04 2.92 1.61
CA VAL A 39 0.85 3.58 2.92
C VAL A 39 0.77 2.56 4.05
N PHE A 40 0.10 1.43 3.86
CA PHE A 40 0.08 0.36 4.87
C PHE A 40 1.49 -0.17 5.17
N ALA A 41 2.29 -0.43 4.14
CA ALA A 41 3.68 -0.83 4.31
C ALA A 41 4.49 0.26 5.05
N MET A 42 4.36 1.52 4.64
CA MET A 42 5.03 2.65 5.28
C MET A 42 4.71 2.72 6.79
N ILE A 43 3.45 2.56 7.19
CA ILE A 43 3.06 2.57 8.61
C ILE A 43 3.69 1.38 9.35
N PHE A 44 3.59 0.18 8.79
CA PHE A 44 4.16 -1.03 9.38
C PHE A 44 5.67 -0.90 9.63
N TYR A 45 6.42 -0.44 8.62
CA TYR A 45 7.86 -0.26 8.72
C TYR A 45 8.25 0.90 9.64
N THR A 46 7.39 1.91 9.79
CA THR A 46 7.58 2.98 10.80
C THR A 46 7.56 2.39 12.21
N CYS A 47 6.55 1.56 12.50
CA CYS A 47 6.45 0.87 13.80
C CYS A 47 7.62 -0.08 14.03
N ALA A 48 7.98 -0.89 13.03
CA ALA A 48 9.09 -1.84 13.14
C ALA A 48 10.44 -1.15 13.37
N LEU A 49 10.68 -0.02 12.68
CA LEU A 49 11.90 0.77 12.85
C LEU A 49 11.94 1.46 14.22
N ALA A 50 10.82 2.01 14.68
CA ALA A 50 10.69 2.56 16.01
C ALA A 50 10.95 1.49 17.07
N ASP A 51 10.31 0.32 16.99
CA ASP A 51 10.55 -0.77 17.94
C ASP A 51 12.02 -1.21 17.96
N ARG A 52 12.69 -1.21 16.81
CA ARG A 52 14.13 -1.48 16.75
C ARG A 52 14.96 -0.42 17.46
N TRP A 53 14.65 0.87 17.30
CA TRP A 53 15.34 1.96 18.01
C TRP A 53 15.11 1.93 19.53
N ARG A 54 14.01 1.31 19.97
CA ARG A 54 13.71 1.11 21.40
C ARG A 54 14.66 0.12 22.06
N GLY A 55 15.33 -0.70 21.24
CA GLY A 55 16.26 -1.74 21.65
C GLY A 55 15.55 -2.96 22.26
N PRO A 56 16.30 -4.05 22.54
CA PRO A 56 15.74 -5.24 23.17
C PRO A 56 15.10 -4.86 24.51
N HIS A 57 13.81 -5.21 24.66
CA HIS A 57 13.01 -4.97 25.88
C HIS A 57 12.68 -3.49 26.15
N GLY A 58 12.85 -2.59 25.18
CA GLY A 58 12.40 -1.20 25.28
C GLY A 58 13.22 -0.34 26.24
N ARG A 59 14.53 -0.60 26.35
CA ARG A 59 15.44 0.12 27.25
C ARG A 59 15.64 1.59 26.92
N SER A 60 15.39 2.01 25.67
CA SER A 60 15.49 3.42 25.27
C SER A 60 14.10 4.01 25.02
N PRO A 61 13.67 5.06 25.75
CA PRO A 61 12.43 5.75 25.44
C PRO A 61 12.56 6.45 24.08
N ILE A 62 11.57 6.25 23.21
CA ILE A 62 11.47 6.95 21.93
C ILE A 62 10.59 8.17 22.12
N GLY A 63 11.20 9.35 21.98
CA GLY A 63 10.46 10.61 21.97
C GLY A 63 9.77 10.86 20.63
N PHE A 64 8.93 11.90 20.60
CA PHE A 64 8.22 12.34 19.39
C PHE A 64 9.13 12.53 18.17
N ALA A 65 10.31 13.11 18.35
CA ALA A 65 11.30 13.27 17.28
C ALA A 65 11.77 11.94 16.67
N GLY A 66 11.86 10.87 17.48
CA GLY A 66 12.18 9.54 17.00
C GLY A 66 11.04 8.92 16.18
N VAL A 67 9.79 9.15 16.57
CA VAL A 67 8.63 8.70 15.77
C VAL A 67 8.58 9.41 14.42
N VAL A 68 8.79 10.73 14.40
CA VAL A 68 8.83 11.52 13.16
C VAL A 68 9.99 11.10 12.27
N GLY A 69 11.17 10.87 12.84
CA GLY A 69 12.33 10.36 12.11
C GLY A 69 12.07 8.98 11.49
N ALA A 70 11.45 8.06 12.24
CA ALA A 70 11.09 6.74 11.73
C ALA A 70 10.07 6.84 10.58
N LEU A 71 9.10 7.75 10.69
CA LEU A 71 8.08 7.97 9.68
C LEU A 71 8.67 8.50 8.36
N VAL A 72 9.60 9.46 8.45
CA VAL A 72 10.30 10.00 7.27
C VAL A 72 11.18 8.93 6.62
N CYS A 73 11.93 8.15 7.41
CA CYS A 73 12.73 7.05 6.88
C CYS A 73 11.87 5.96 6.23
N SER A 74 10.70 5.67 6.79
CA SER A 74 9.75 4.69 6.25
C SER A 74 9.07 5.15 4.96
N ALA A 75 9.15 6.43 4.59
CA ALA A 75 8.77 6.84 3.24
C ALA A 75 9.58 6.06 2.18
N ALA A 76 10.81 5.64 2.47
CA ALA A 76 11.56 4.69 1.65
C ALA A 76 11.48 3.27 2.22
N TRP A 77 10.28 2.79 2.56
CA TRP A 77 10.08 1.50 3.24
C TRP A 77 10.78 0.29 2.60
N PRO A 78 10.98 0.15 1.26
CA PRO A 78 11.70 -1.00 0.72
C PRO A 78 13.15 -1.06 1.20
N LEU A 79 13.80 0.10 1.38
CA LEU A 79 15.15 0.18 1.94
C LEU A 79 15.15 -0.13 3.44
N VAL A 80 14.14 0.35 4.17
CA VAL A 80 13.96 0.03 5.59
C VAL A 80 13.73 -1.47 5.78
N ALA A 81 12.97 -2.12 4.89
CA ALA A 81 12.77 -3.56 4.90
C ALA A 81 14.11 -4.30 4.74
N VAL A 82 14.89 -3.96 3.71
CA VAL A 82 16.23 -4.56 3.49
C VAL A 82 17.14 -4.32 4.70
N TYR A 83 17.13 -3.12 5.27
CA TYR A 83 17.89 -2.80 6.48
C TYR A 83 17.47 -3.69 7.65
N LEU A 84 16.17 -3.83 7.92
CA LEU A 84 15.67 -4.66 9.01
C LEU A 84 15.98 -6.14 8.79
N PHE A 85 15.88 -6.65 7.56
CA PHE A 85 16.20 -8.04 7.22
C PHE A 85 17.71 -8.35 7.37
N THR A 86 18.57 -7.47 6.86
CA THR A 86 20.03 -7.67 6.92
C THR A 86 20.60 -7.46 8.32
N SER A 87 19.98 -6.61 9.11
CA SER A 87 20.41 -6.33 10.49
C SER A 87 19.74 -7.21 11.54
N ALA A 88 18.93 -8.19 11.12
CA ALA A 88 18.32 -9.21 11.98
C ALA A 88 19.10 -10.53 12.02
N GLY A 89 20.18 -10.68 11.22
CA GLY A 89 21.17 -11.75 11.35
C GLY A 89 22.33 -11.33 12.24
#